data_AF-A0A7Z9XR35-F1
#
_entry.id   AF-A0A7Z9XR35-F1
#
_cell.length_a   1.000
_cell.length_b   1.000
_cell.length_c   1.000
_cell.angle_alpha   90.00
_cell.angle_beta   90.00
_cell.angle_gamma   90.00
#
_symmetry.space_group_name_H-M   'P 1'
#
loop_
_entity.id
_entity.type
_entity.pdbx_description
1 polymer ?
#
loop_
_entity_poly.entity_id
_entity_poly.type
_entity_poly.pdbx_seq_one_letter_code
_entity_poly.pdbx_strand_id
1 'polypeptide(L)'
;MHLQLTKLIGQRFLFRGKVWTIVEILREEDALVIAPEQATQNQRIQADQYGNATRRCDHCKTLSLSNPDSPDEYSTDIMELLAGRIADQPSGQE
;
A
#
# COMPACT_ATOMS: atom_id res chain seq x y z
N MET A 1 -7.10 7.27 17.42
CA MET A 1 -5.74 7.30 16.83
C MET A 1 -5.67 6.88 15.35
N HIS A 2 -6.77 6.53 14.64
CA HIS A 2 -6.66 5.97 13.26
C HIS A 2 -7.06 6.88 12.08
N LEU A 3 -7.44 8.14 12.31
CA LEU A 3 -7.84 9.06 11.23
C LEU A 3 -6.66 9.63 10.42
N GLN A 4 -5.43 9.55 10.95
CA GLN A 4 -4.25 10.06 10.25
C GLN A 4 -3.71 9.05 9.24
N LEU A 5 -3.82 7.74 9.53
CA LEU A 5 -3.37 6.68 8.63
C LEU A 5 -4.20 6.64 7.35
N THR A 6 -5.51 6.89 7.42
CA THR A 6 -6.36 6.97 6.22
C THR A 6 -5.94 8.07 5.24
N LYS A 7 -5.22 9.11 5.69
CA LYS A 7 -4.64 10.14 4.80
C LYS A 7 -3.40 9.65 4.04
N LEU A 8 -2.86 8.50 4.41
CA LEU A 8 -1.72 7.88 3.74
C LEU A 8 -2.15 6.97 2.59
N ILE A 9 -3.45 6.68 2.46
CA ILE A 9 -4.00 5.94 1.31
C ILE A 9 -3.66 6.72 0.03
N GLY A 10 -3.11 6.02 -0.96
CA GLY A 10 -2.62 6.57 -2.22
C GLY A 10 -1.17 7.09 -2.17
N GLN A 11 -0.56 7.18 -0.98
CA GLN A 11 0.85 7.59 -0.87
C GLN A 11 1.81 6.44 -1.14
N ARG A 12 3.01 6.80 -1.63
CA ARG A 12 4.07 5.88 -2.03
C ARG A 12 5.16 5.79 -0.96
N PHE A 13 5.65 4.59 -0.74
CA PHE A 13 6.63 4.26 0.28
C PHE A 13 7.67 3.28 -0.28
N LEU A 14 8.93 3.47 0.06
CA LEU A 14 10.01 2.54 -0.23
C LEU A 14 10.08 1.53 0.93
N PHE A 15 9.74 0.27 0.65
CA PHE A 15 9.77 -0.80 1.64
C PHE A 15 10.43 -2.04 1.07
N ARG A 16 11.43 -2.57 1.80
CA ARG A 16 12.30 -3.67 1.35
C ARG A 16 12.91 -3.47 -0.04
N GLY A 17 13.29 -2.22 -0.35
CA GLY A 17 13.92 -1.85 -1.63
C GLY A 17 12.96 -1.82 -2.84
N LYS A 18 11.64 -1.91 -2.61
CA LYS A 18 10.61 -1.78 -3.66
C LYS A 18 9.65 -0.66 -3.29
N VAL A 19 9.04 -0.05 -4.31
CA VAL A 19 8.02 0.99 -4.11
C VAL A 19 6.65 0.35 -3.96
N TRP A 20 5.99 0.70 -2.87
CA TRP A 20 4.66 0.25 -2.50
C TRP A 20 3.74 1.44 -2.29
N THR A 21 2.46 1.27 -2.62
CA THR A 21 1.41 2.27 -2.41
C THR A 21 0.42 1.71 -1.42
N ILE A 22 0.03 2.50 -0.42
CA ILE A 22 -1.06 2.12 0.48
C ILE A 22 -2.38 2.20 -0.29
N VAL A 23 -3.08 1.08 -0.40
CA VAL A 23 -4.36 1.02 -1.12
C VAL A 23 -5.55 0.99 -0.18
N GLU A 24 -5.39 0.36 0.99
CA GLU A 24 -6.48 0.19 1.94
C GLU A 24 -5.95 0.04 3.37
N ILE A 25 -6.78 0.44 4.34
CA ILE A 25 -6.49 0.28 5.77
C ILE A 25 -7.71 -0.34 6.44
N LEU A 26 -7.54 -1.57 6.90
CA LEU A 26 -8.54 -2.38 7.57
C LEU A 26 -8.49 -2.08 9.07
N ARG A 27 -9.26 -1.07 9.50
CA ARG A 27 -9.27 -0.59 10.89
C ARG A 27 -9.85 -1.62 11.88
N GLU A 28 -10.78 -2.46 11.41
CA GLU A 28 -11.39 -3.49 12.26
C GLU A 28 -10.44 -4.68 12.48
N GLU A 29 -9.62 -5.00 11.48
CA GLU A 29 -8.64 -6.09 11.52
C GLU A 29 -7.25 -5.62 11.93
N ASP A 30 -7.10 -4.33 12.25
CA ASP A 30 -5.83 -3.69 12.57
C ASP A 30 -4.74 -4.03 11.53
N ALA A 31 -5.07 -3.84 10.26
CA ALA A 31 -4.22 -4.21 9.15
C ALA A 31 -4.16 -3.13 8.05
N LEU A 32 -3.06 -3.11 7.33
CA LEU A 32 -2.76 -2.15 6.28
C LEU A 32 -2.38 -2.90 5.01
N VAL A 33 -3.05 -2.58 3.92
CA VAL A 33 -2.87 -3.22 2.63
C VAL A 33 -2.05 -2.31 1.72
N ILE A 34 -0.92 -2.84 1.25
CA ILE A 34 -0.07 -2.19 0.26
C ILE A 34 -0.07 -2.97 -1.05
N ALA A 35 -0.04 -2.24 -2.16
CA ALA A 35 0.12 -2.80 -3.50
C ALA A 35 1.45 -2.31 -4.10
N PRO A 36 2.14 -3.11 -4.91
CA PRO A 36 3.31 -2.64 -5.63
C PRO A 36 2.89 -1.57 -6.65
N GLU A 37 3.72 -0.53 -6.86
CA GLU A 37 3.39 0.58 -7.77
C GLU A 37 2.98 0.09 -9.17
N GLN A 38 3.62 -0.98 -9.64
CA GLN A 38 3.32 -1.62 -10.92
C GLN A 38 1.89 -2.19 -10.99
N ALA A 39 1.36 -2.75 -9.90
CA ALA A 39 -0.02 -3.24 -9.85
C ALA A 39 -1.03 -2.09 -9.89
N THR A 40 -0.73 -0.99 -9.23
CA THR A 40 -1.58 0.22 -9.23
C THR A 40 -1.63 0.86 -10.63
N GLN A 41 -0.52 0.86 -11.36
CA GLN A 41 -0.45 1.38 -12.74
C GLN A 41 -1.09 0.44 -13.78
N ASN A 42 -1.15 -0.88 -13.50
CA ASN A 42 -1.72 -1.87 -14.40
C ASN A 42 -3.25 -2.01 -14.31
N GLN A 43 -3.94 -1.07 -13.64
CA GLN A 43 -5.41 -0.96 -13.65
C GLN A 43 -6.01 -0.66 -15.03
N ARG A 44 -5.21 -0.54 -16.09
CA ARG A 44 -5.70 -0.82 -17.45
C ARG A 44 -5.96 -2.33 -17.57
N ILE A 45 -7.08 -2.75 -16.99
CA ILE A 45 -7.79 -3.95 -17.42
C ILE A 45 -8.22 -3.67 -18.87
N GLN A 46 -7.31 -3.89 -19.82
CA GLN A 46 -7.75 -4.27 -21.14
C GLN A 46 -8.36 -5.64 -20.94
N ALA A 47 -9.69 -5.68 -20.86
CA ALA A 47 -10.42 -6.91 -21.02
C ALA A 47 -9.96 -7.50 -22.36
N ASP A 48 -9.21 -8.59 -22.30
CA ASP A 48 -8.92 -9.35 -23.51
C ASP A 48 -10.29 -9.67 -24.13
N GLN A 49 -10.45 -9.44 -25.42
CA GLN A 49 -11.69 -9.54 -26.20
C GLN A 49 -12.43 -10.91 -26.10
N TYR A 50 -11.86 -11.86 -25.35
CA TYR A 50 -12.37 -13.18 -25.02
C TYR A 50 -12.78 -13.37 -23.55
N GLY A 51 -12.85 -12.31 -22.74
CA GLY A 51 -13.37 -12.36 -21.36
C GLY A 51 -12.49 -13.11 -20.36
N ASN A 52 -11.25 -13.44 -20.73
CA ASN A 52 -10.29 -14.03 -19.81
C ASN A 52 -9.61 -12.91 -19.02
N ALA A 53 -9.74 -12.95 -17.68
CA ALA A 53 -9.01 -12.07 -16.78
C ALA A 53 -7.51 -12.40 -16.85
N THR A 54 -6.83 -11.90 -17.87
CA THR A 54 -5.39 -12.01 -18.04
C THR A 54 -4.67 -11.09 -17.08
N ARG A 55 -4.47 -11.56 -15.85
CA ARG A 55 -3.19 -11.61 -15.14
C ARG A 55 -3.46 -11.59 -13.64
N ARG A 56 -2.79 -12.53 -12.95
CA ARG A 56 -2.55 -12.51 -11.51
C ARG A 56 -2.18 -11.09 -11.11
N CYS A 57 -3.06 -10.44 -10.36
CA CYS A 57 -2.78 -9.17 -9.71
C CYS A 57 -1.51 -9.38 -8.87
N ASP A 58 -0.45 -8.66 -9.20
CA ASP A 58 0.83 -8.78 -8.50
C ASP A 58 0.59 -8.48 -7.01
N HIS A 59 0.89 -9.47 -6.17
CA HIS A 59 0.30 -9.67 -4.84
C HIS A 59 0.25 -8.40 -3.99
N CYS A 60 -0.97 -7.92 -3.68
CA CYS A 60 -1.18 -7.02 -2.55
C CYS A 60 -0.65 -7.68 -1.28
N LYS A 61 0.04 -6.92 -0.45
CA LYS A 61 0.57 -7.40 0.83
C LYS A 61 -0.20 -6.73 1.96
N THR A 62 -0.72 -7.55 2.86
CA THR A 62 -1.33 -7.09 4.11
C THR A 62 -0.29 -7.11 5.22
N LEU A 63 -0.13 -6.00 5.91
CA LEU A 63 0.75 -5.82 7.06
C LEU A 63 -0.10 -5.53 8.29
N SER A 64 0.18 -6.20 9.41
CA SER A 64 -0.48 -5.88 10.68
C SER A 64 -0.04 -4.50 11.17
N LEU A 65 -0.99 -3.66 11.57
CA LEU A 65 -0.71 -2.32 12.07
C LEU A 65 -0.02 -2.37 13.41
N SER A 66 -0.54 -3.16 14.34
CA SER A 66 0.00 -3.37 15.68
C SER A 66 0.76 -4.68 15.82
N ASN A 67 1.69 -4.69 16.77
CA ASN A 67 2.50 -5.86 17.09
C ASN A 67 1.63 -6.87 17.87
N PRO A 68 1.66 -8.19 17.53
CA PRO A 68 0.88 -9.20 18.28
C PRO A 68 1.22 -9.29 19.78
N ASP A 69 2.43 -8.89 20.19
CA ASP A 69 2.86 -8.89 21.60
C ASP A 69 2.51 -7.57 22.32
N SER A 70 2.45 -6.46 21.57
CA SER A 70 2.16 -5.11 22.07
C SER A 70 1.13 -4.42 21.15
N PRO A 71 -0.18 -4.51 21.45
CA PRO A 71 -1.23 -3.96 20.58
C PRO A 71 -1.26 -2.42 20.53
N ASP A 72 -0.60 -1.74 21.47
CA ASP A 72 -0.49 -0.28 21.52
C ASP A 72 0.67 0.26 20.64
N GLU A 73 1.56 -0.63 20.19
CA GLU A 73 2.74 -0.29 19.40
C GLU A 73 2.58 -0.70 17.94
N TYR A 74 3.02 0.16 17.02
CA TYR A 74 3.06 -0.19 15.60
C TYR A 74 4.04 -1.34 15.34
N SER A 75 3.67 -2.23 14.42
CA SER A 75 4.57 -3.27 13.94
C SER A 75 5.85 -2.70 13.35
N THR A 76 6.95 -3.43 13.48
CA THR A 76 8.24 -3.04 12.90
C THR A 76 8.15 -2.83 11.39
N ASP A 77 7.38 -3.65 10.67
CA ASP A 77 7.14 -3.47 9.24
C ASP A 77 6.46 -2.13 8.91
N ILE A 78 5.53 -1.67 9.75
CA ILE A 78 4.83 -0.38 9.56
C ILE A 78 5.76 0.78 9.86
N MET A 79 6.55 0.69 10.93
CA MET A 79 7.56 1.71 11.23
C MET A 79 8.58 1.84 10.09
N GLU A 80 9.06 0.72 9.55
CA GLU A 80 9.97 0.71 8.40
C GLU A 80 9.30 1.30 7.15
N LEU A 81 8.05 0.91 6.86
CA LEU A 81 7.27 1.46 5.75
C LEU A 81 7.12 2.98 5.87
N LEU A 82 6.72 3.49 7.03
CA LEU A 82 6.52 4.92 7.28
C LEU A 82 7.84 5.71 7.23
N ALA A 83 8.95 5.12 7.65
CA ALA A 83 10.29 5.71 7.52
C ALA A 83 10.71 5.84 6.05
N GLY A 84 10.29 4.91 5.19
CA GLY A 84 10.53 4.91 3.75
C GLY A 84 9.61 5.82 2.94
N ARG A 85 8.92 6.79 3.55
CA ARG A 85 7.98 7.66 2.84
C ARG A 85 8.64 8.39 1.68
N ILE A 86 8.17 8.11 0.47
CA ILE A 86 8.56 8.85 -0.72
C ILE A 86 7.65 10.06 -0.76
N ALA A 87 8.18 11.24 -0.42
CA ALA A 87 7.45 12.48 -0.60
C ALA A 87 7.06 12.56 -2.07
N ASP A 88 5.76 12.49 -2.34
CA ASP A 88 5.22 12.74 -3.66
C ASP A 88 5.59 14.18 -4.01
N GLN A 89 6.67 14.37 -4.76
CA GLN A 89 6.89 15.66 -5.40
C GLN A 89 5.74 15.81 -6.40
N PRO A 90 4.88 16.83 -6.25
CA PRO A 90 4.00 17.17 -7.35
C PRO A 90 4.94 17.51 -8.50
N SER A 91 4.95 16.65 -9.52
CA SER A 91 5.49 17.02 -10.82
C SER A 91 4.51 18.05 -11.38
N GLY A 92 4.59 19.26 -10.83
CA GLY A 92 4.03 20.48 -11.38
C GLY A 92 4.76 20.73 -12.68
N GLN A 93 4.12 20.30 -13.75
CA GLN A 93 4.44 20.56 -15.13
C GLN A 93 4.10 22.03 -15.40
N GLU A 94 5.10 22.87 -15.64
CA GLU A 94 4.97 24.18 -16.30
C GLU A 94 6.11 24.39 -17.30
#